data_AF-A0AAU4CXA0-F1
#
_entry.id   AF-A0AAU4CXA0-F1
#
_cell.length_a   1.000
_cell.length_b   1.000
_cell.length_c   1.000
_cell.angle_alpha   90.00
_cell.angle_beta   90.00
_cell.angle_gamma   90.00
#
_symmetry.space_group_name_H-M   'P 1'
#
loop_
_entity.id
_entity.type
_entity.pdbx_description
1 polymer ?
#
loop_
_entity_poly.entity_id
_entity_poly.type
_entity_poly.pdbx_seq_one_letter_code
_entity_poly.pdbx_strand_id
1 'polypeptide(L)'
;MHSVTTRRLTAVFVAGAASLAVLAPAASAGEAGPHQGTQTAASQTAASQTAAAKLPAKLTVKSYTAYLKAQRTPEAKRTLKSFSALPAAKKTAFVGYLQNGKIYASLFRQLKGNLNRPVKTVTPYNKDVKFVHEVSSSKNTKGAVAVSYTATETIYGIPVTSEKLTLHYKIVKGKVQRGARAVAKVTNVNAAVAIKGGGVKVAVKGIARADVTWKATPKVQAVGKPVLKDQAVTGHLNTWTASLIHG
;
A
#
# COMPACT_ATOMS: atom_id res chain seq x y z
N MET A 1 41.58 -32.13 -22.70
CA MET A 1 41.68 -30.70 -23.06
C MET A 1 40.50 -29.95 -22.47
N HIS A 2 40.77 -29.06 -21.52
CA HIS A 2 39.75 -28.28 -20.81
C HIS A 2 39.26 -27.10 -21.64
N SER A 3 37.94 -26.84 -21.62
CA SER A 3 37.38 -25.57 -22.06
C SER A 3 36.36 -25.11 -21.01
N VAL A 4 36.78 -24.16 -20.17
CA VAL A 4 35.95 -23.49 -19.17
C VAL A 4 35.54 -22.15 -19.77
N THR A 5 34.28 -22.02 -20.19
CA THR A 5 33.72 -20.74 -20.64
C THR A 5 33.05 -20.02 -19.47
N THR A 6 33.80 -19.15 -18.82
CA THR A 6 33.29 -18.27 -17.75
C THR A 6 32.50 -17.11 -18.37
N ARG A 7 31.17 -17.17 -18.36
CA ARG A 7 30.31 -16.01 -18.67
C ARG A 7 29.93 -15.27 -17.40
N ARG A 8 30.44 -14.03 -17.31
CA ARG A 8 30.06 -12.99 -16.34
C ARG A 8 28.56 -12.71 -16.44
N LEU A 9 27.86 -12.68 -15.31
CA LEU A 9 26.54 -12.04 -15.19
C LEU A 9 26.67 -10.83 -14.28
N THR A 10 26.59 -9.68 -14.91
CA THR A 10 26.54 -8.34 -14.34
C THR A 10 25.29 -8.21 -13.46
N ALA A 11 25.48 -7.99 -12.17
CA ALA A 11 24.40 -7.66 -11.25
C ALA A 11 23.99 -6.19 -11.46
N VAL A 12 22.78 -5.96 -11.99
CA VAL A 12 22.16 -4.63 -12.00
C VAL A 12 21.38 -4.48 -10.70
N PHE A 13 21.96 -3.81 -9.72
CA PHE A 13 21.24 -3.31 -8.56
C PHE A 13 20.43 -2.07 -8.98
N VAL A 14 19.11 -2.20 -9.08
CA VAL A 14 18.22 -1.02 -9.13
C VAL A 14 17.99 -0.58 -7.69
N ALA A 15 18.81 0.37 -7.23
CA ALA A 15 18.60 1.08 -5.98
C ALA A 15 17.39 2.02 -6.13
N GLY A 16 16.31 1.72 -5.41
CA GLY A 16 15.15 2.62 -5.30
C GLY A 16 15.52 3.84 -4.47
N ALA A 17 15.43 5.01 -5.09
CA ALA A 17 15.74 6.31 -4.50
C ALA A 17 14.92 6.57 -3.21
N ALA A 18 15.62 6.86 -2.13
CA ALA A 18 15.07 7.55 -0.97
C ALA A 18 14.95 9.04 -1.31
N SER A 19 13.73 9.54 -1.49
CA SER A 19 13.48 10.97 -1.58
C SER A 19 13.63 11.59 -0.19
N LEU A 20 14.71 12.35 -0.01
CA LEU A 20 14.92 13.26 1.12
C LEU A 20 13.81 14.32 1.13
N ALA A 21 13.25 14.55 2.31
CA ALA A 21 12.35 15.65 2.57
C ALA A 21 13.17 16.95 2.57
N VAL A 22 12.93 17.82 1.58
CA VAL A 22 13.38 19.21 1.61
C VAL A 22 12.52 19.93 2.65
N LEU A 23 13.09 20.17 3.84
CA LEU A 23 12.62 21.17 4.78
C LEU A 23 12.93 22.54 4.16
N ALA A 24 11.90 23.27 3.77
CA ALA A 24 12.04 24.70 3.47
C ALA A 24 12.28 25.47 4.78
N PRO A 25 13.29 26.35 4.87
CA PRO A 25 13.40 27.30 5.97
C PRO A 25 12.30 28.35 5.81
N ALA A 26 11.38 28.42 6.77
CA ALA A 26 10.54 29.58 6.95
C ALA A 26 11.42 30.71 7.54
N ALA A 27 11.52 31.81 6.79
CA ALA A 27 12.10 33.05 7.25
C ALA A 27 11.20 33.71 8.31
N SER A 28 11.81 34.16 9.40
CA SER A 28 11.38 35.32 10.19
C SER A 28 12.64 36.19 10.33
N ALA A 29 12.70 37.37 9.68
CA ALA A 29 12.52 38.69 10.30
C ALA A 29 13.41 38.86 11.56
N GLY A 30 14.55 39.57 11.53
CA GLY A 30 14.69 41.05 11.49
C GLY A 30 14.24 41.65 12.83
N GLU A 31 14.92 42.56 13.54
CA GLU A 31 16.21 43.26 13.50
C GLU A 31 16.33 43.97 14.87
N ALA A 32 17.55 44.35 15.26
CA ALA A 32 17.93 45.36 16.27
C ALA A 32 17.91 45.06 17.80
N GLY A 33 19.10 45.18 18.41
CA GLY A 33 19.25 45.98 19.64
C GLY A 33 19.86 45.29 20.87
N PRO A 34 21.00 45.75 21.44
CA PRO A 34 21.83 45.01 22.40
C PRO A 34 21.50 45.32 23.86
N HIS A 35 21.89 44.45 24.81
CA HIS A 35 22.60 44.83 26.05
C HIS A 35 23.07 43.57 26.83
N GLN A 36 24.24 43.74 27.47
CA GLN A 36 25.05 42.75 28.20
C GLN A 36 24.37 42.18 29.45
N GLY A 37 24.78 40.98 29.86
CA GLY A 37 24.81 40.62 31.29
C GLY A 37 24.54 39.15 31.64
N THR A 38 25.54 38.53 32.25
CA THR A 38 25.51 37.32 33.10
C THR A 38 25.14 35.97 32.48
N GLN A 39 26.20 35.21 32.17
CA GLN A 39 26.22 33.75 32.12
C GLN A 39 26.07 33.20 33.54
N THR A 40 25.06 32.36 33.75
CA THR A 40 25.08 31.34 34.80
C THR A 40 24.47 30.07 34.23
N ALA A 41 25.28 29.01 34.21
CA ALA A 41 24.92 27.69 33.75
C ALA A 41 23.82 27.10 34.63
N ALA A 42 22.64 26.91 34.07
CA ALA A 42 21.66 25.95 34.56
C ALA A 42 21.33 25.03 33.39
N SER A 43 21.83 23.81 33.48
CA SER A 43 21.55 22.67 32.61
C SER A 43 20.04 22.46 32.49
N GLN A 44 19.42 23.09 31.50
CA GLN A 44 18.08 22.70 31.05
C GLN A 44 18.26 21.54 30.10
N THR A 45 18.19 20.35 30.70
CA THR A 45 17.94 19.08 30.04
C THR A 45 16.84 19.31 29.01
N ALA A 46 17.24 19.31 27.74
CA ALA A 46 16.34 19.28 26.60
C ALA A 46 15.56 17.97 26.66
N ALA A 47 14.47 17.96 27.44
CA ALA A 47 13.40 17.01 27.25
C ALA A 47 12.77 17.34 25.91
N SER A 48 13.34 16.78 24.84
CA SER A 48 12.66 16.58 23.57
C SER A 48 11.49 15.62 23.83
N GLN A 49 10.45 16.12 24.50
CA GLN A 49 9.11 15.62 24.33
C GLN A 49 8.77 15.94 22.88
N THR A 50 9.00 14.95 22.03
CA THR A 50 8.44 14.94 20.69
C THR A 50 6.93 14.86 20.89
N ALA A 51 6.29 16.02 21.07
CA ALA A 51 4.85 16.13 21.05
C ALA A 51 4.42 15.52 19.74
N ALA A 52 3.77 14.35 19.80
CA ALA A 52 3.27 13.67 18.63
C ALA A 52 2.42 14.69 17.87
N ALA A 53 2.89 15.15 16.71
CA ALA A 53 2.25 16.21 15.97
C ALA A 53 0.76 15.85 15.79
N LYS A 54 -0.11 16.66 16.37
CA LYS A 54 -1.55 16.40 16.39
C LYS A 54 -2.05 16.27 14.95
N LEU A 55 -2.61 15.11 14.62
CA LEU A 55 -3.11 14.86 13.27
C LEU A 55 -4.16 15.92 12.90
N PRO A 56 -4.19 16.41 11.64
CA PRO A 56 -5.25 17.30 11.17
C PRO A 56 -6.62 16.66 11.37
N ALA A 57 -7.62 17.48 11.72
CA ALA A 57 -8.96 16.97 12.06
C ALA A 57 -9.62 16.28 10.85
N LYS A 58 -9.57 16.92 9.67
CA LYS A 58 -10.21 16.45 8.43
C LYS A 58 -9.39 16.78 7.18
N LEU A 59 -9.52 15.93 6.17
CA LEU A 59 -9.10 16.17 4.80
C LEU A 59 -10.16 17.02 4.09
N THR A 60 -9.73 17.96 3.24
CA THR A 60 -10.60 18.82 2.43
C THR A 60 -10.36 18.55 0.95
N VAL A 61 -11.29 18.99 0.09
CA VAL A 61 -11.13 18.90 -1.37
C VAL A 61 -9.87 19.62 -1.85
N LYS A 62 -9.57 20.80 -1.29
CA LYS A 62 -8.37 21.58 -1.63
C LYS A 62 -7.09 20.84 -1.22
N SER A 63 -7.01 20.33 0.01
CA SER A 63 -5.82 19.61 0.46
C SER A 63 -5.63 18.27 -0.25
N TYR A 64 -6.72 17.58 -0.59
CA TYR A 64 -6.65 16.36 -1.39
C TYR A 64 -6.15 16.60 -2.81
N THR A 65 -6.62 17.67 -3.46
CA THR A 65 -6.15 18.06 -4.80
C THR A 65 -4.66 18.40 -4.79
N ALA A 66 -4.21 19.16 -3.77
CA ALA A 66 -2.80 19.47 -3.59
C ALA A 66 -1.94 18.21 -3.37
N TYR A 67 -2.43 17.28 -2.54
CA TYR A 67 -1.78 15.99 -2.30
C TYR A 67 -1.61 15.18 -3.59
N LEU A 68 -2.65 15.07 -4.42
CA LEU A 68 -2.57 14.33 -5.69
C LEU A 68 -1.59 14.98 -6.68
N LYS A 69 -1.52 16.31 -6.72
CA LYS A 69 -0.52 17.04 -7.53
C LYS A 69 0.91 16.78 -7.05
N ALA A 70 1.12 16.70 -5.74
CA ALA A 70 2.44 16.48 -5.14
C ALA A 70 2.98 15.05 -5.35
N GLN A 71 2.11 14.03 -5.38
CA GLN A 71 2.54 12.63 -5.53
C GLN A 71 3.26 12.34 -6.85
N ARG A 72 2.91 13.03 -7.95
CA ARG A 72 3.46 12.85 -9.30
C ARG A 72 3.43 11.43 -9.89
N THR A 73 2.83 10.45 -9.21
CA THR A 73 2.64 9.07 -9.69
C THR A 73 1.61 8.99 -10.82
N PRO A 74 1.70 8.02 -11.75
CA PRO A 74 0.68 7.80 -12.77
C PRO A 74 -0.73 7.60 -12.19
N GLU A 75 -0.83 6.90 -11.07
CA GLU A 75 -2.09 6.63 -10.38
C GLU A 75 -2.68 7.90 -9.76
N ALA A 76 -1.85 8.75 -9.14
CA ALA A 76 -2.31 10.05 -8.64
C ALA A 76 -2.75 10.98 -9.78
N LYS A 77 -2.05 10.97 -10.92
CA LYS A 77 -2.46 11.76 -12.11
C LYS A 77 -3.80 11.31 -12.67
N ARG A 78 -4.02 9.99 -12.80
CA ARG A 78 -5.31 9.43 -13.24
C ARG A 78 -6.42 9.78 -12.25
N THR A 79 -6.15 9.62 -10.96
CA THR A 79 -7.09 9.97 -9.88
C THR A 79 -7.41 11.45 -9.90
N LEU A 80 -6.43 12.33 -10.07
CA LEU A 80 -6.64 13.79 -10.16
C LEU A 80 -7.53 14.14 -11.35
N LYS A 81 -7.30 13.55 -12.52
CA LYS A 81 -8.13 13.78 -13.71
C LYS A 81 -9.59 13.39 -13.43
N SER A 82 -9.82 12.17 -12.95
CA SER A 82 -11.17 11.68 -12.67
C SER A 82 -11.85 12.44 -11.52
N PHE A 83 -11.10 12.75 -10.45
CA PHE A 83 -11.60 13.50 -9.30
C PHE A 83 -11.98 14.94 -9.68
N SER A 84 -11.15 15.62 -10.48
CA SER A 84 -11.45 16.97 -10.97
C SER A 84 -12.69 17.02 -11.85
N ALA A 85 -13.02 15.94 -12.56
CA ALA A 85 -14.23 15.82 -13.38
C ALA A 85 -15.51 15.60 -12.56
N LEU A 86 -15.41 15.29 -11.25
CA LEU A 86 -16.59 15.12 -10.39
C LEU A 86 -17.27 16.47 -10.10
N PRO A 87 -18.62 16.50 -10.00
CA PRO A 87 -19.36 17.63 -9.44
C PRO A 87 -18.90 17.98 -8.01
N ALA A 88 -19.06 19.24 -7.60
CA ALA A 88 -18.61 19.72 -6.28
C ALA A 88 -19.14 18.87 -5.12
N ALA A 89 -20.43 18.52 -5.12
CA ALA A 89 -21.03 17.67 -4.10
C ALA A 89 -20.37 16.28 -4.03
N LYS A 90 -20.10 15.66 -5.20
CA LYS A 90 -19.41 14.35 -5.26
C LYS A 90 -17.96 14.44 -4.80
N LYS A 91 -17.25 15.54 -5.07
CA LYS A 91 -15.88 15.77 -4.55
C LYS A 91 -15.85 15.80 -3.02
N THR A 92 -16.80 16.50 -2.40
CA THR A 92 -16.92 16.55 -0.94
C THR A 92 -17.24 15.16 -0.37
N ALA A 93 -18.22 14.46 -0.94
CA ALA A 93 -18.55 13.10 -0.53
C ALA A 93 -17.37 12.12 -0.70
N PHE A 94 -16.63 12.21 -1.81
CA PHE A 94 -15.44 11.42 -2.07
C PHE A 94 -14.39 11.58 -0.96
N VAL A 95 -14.08 12.83 -0.60
CA VAL A 95 -13.14 13.13 0.49
C VAL A 95 -13.69 12.66 1.85
N GLY A 96 -15.01 12.69 2.05
CA GLY A 96 -15.65 12.10 3.22
C GLY A 96 -15.45 10.58 3.30
N TYR A 97 -15.62 9.86 2.19
CA TYR A 97 -15.41 8.42 2.11
C TYR A 97 -13.95 8.02 2.34
N LEU A 98 -12.98 8.77 1.79
CA LEU A 98 -11.55 8.53 2.05
C LEU A 98 -11.20 8.52 3.55
N GLN A 99 -11.91 9.34 4.33
CA GLN A 99 -11.69 9.52 5.76
C GLN A 99 -12.48 8.54 6.61
N ASN A 100 -13.35 7.72 6.03
CA ASN A 100 -14.14 6.78 6.80
C ASN A 100 -13.36 5.47 6.98
N GLY A 101 -12.70 5.32 8.14
CA GLY A 101 -11.93 4.12 8.46
C GLY A 101 -12.73 2.81 8.38
N LYS A 102 -14.07 2.85 8.57
CA LYS A 102 -14.94 1.67 8.44
C LYS A 102 -15.05 1.15 7.01
N ILE A 103 -14.96 2.05 6.02
CA ILE A 103 -14.96 1.64 4.60
C ILE A 103 -13.72 0.80 4.33
N TYR A 104 -12.54 1.33 4.67
CA TYR A 104 -11.30 0.60 4.50
C TYR A 104 -11.31 -0.71 5.31
N ALA A 105 -11.79 -0.71 6.55
CA ALA A 105 -11.90 -1.92 7.37
C ALA A 105 -12.81 -3.00 6.75
N SER A 106 -13.78 -2.60 5.91
CA SER A 106 -14.70 -3.50 5.22
C SER A 106 -14.17 -4.05 3.88
N LEU A 107 -12.99 -3.60 3.43
CA LEU A 107 -12.30 -4.20 2.29
C LEU A 107 -11.66 -5.52 2.73
N PHE A 108 -12.47 -6.56 2.76
CA PHE A 108 -12.11 -7.95 3.00
C PHE A 108 -12.87 -8.88 2.04
N ARG A 109 -12.25 -10.00 1.67
CA ARG A 109 -12.90 -11.07 0.89
C ARG A 109 -12.02 -12.31 0.90
N GLN A 110 -12.67 -13.46 0.82
CA GLN A 110 -12.02 -14.72 0.47
C GLN A 110 -12.51 -15.19 -0.91
N LEU A 111 -11.57 -15.63 -1.74
CA LEU A 111 -11.79 -16.17 -3.07
C LEU A 111 -11.08 -17.53 -3.19
N LYS A 112 -11.63 -18.39 -4.03
CA LYS A 112 -11.01 -19.65 -4.43
C LYS A 112 -11.26 -19.88 -5.93
N GLY A 113 -10.37 -20.62 -6.58
CA GLY A 113 -10.54 -20.93 -7.99
C GLY A 113 -9.50 -21.89 -8.52
N ASN A 114 -9.59 -22.13 -9.83
CA ASN A 114 -8.64 -22.97 -10.56
C ASN A 114 -7.52 -22.11 -11.14
N LEU A 115 -6.32 -22.69 -11.28
CA LEU A 115 -5.21 -22.06 -11.99
C LEU A 115 -5.60 -21.77 -13.44
N ASN A 116 -5.00 -20.72 -14.03
CA ASN A 116 -5.28 -20.24 -15.39
C ASN A 116 -6.71 -19.73 -15.62
N ARG A 117 -7.51 -19.56 -14.57
CA ARG A 117 -8.83 -18.92 -14.65
C ARG A 117 -8.85 -17.67 -13.77
N PRO A 118 -8.92 -16.47 -14.36
CA PRO A 118 -9.03 -15.25 -13.57
C PRO A 118 -10.41 -15.19 -12.89
N VAL A 119 -10.43 -14.65 -11.68
CA VAL A 119 -11.67 -14.39 -10.93
C VAL A 119 -11.70 -12.91 -10.58
N LYS A 120 -12.84 -12.27 -10.83
CA LYS A 120 -13.10 -10.88 -10.46
C LYS A 120 -14.44 -10.80 -9.76
N THR A 121 -14.45 -10.20 -8.58
CA THR A 121 -15.65 -9.98 -7.79
C THR A 121 -15.75 -8.50 -7.43
N VAL A 122 -16.90 -7.90 -7.67
CA VAL A 122 -17.19 -6.51 -7.28
C VAL A 122 -18.28 -6.54 -6.22
N THR A 123 -18.01 -5.97 -5.05
CA THR A 123 -18.96 -5.90 -3.93
C THR A 123 -19.27 -4.43 -3.64
N PRO A 124 -20.53 -3.99 -3.73
CA PRO A 124 -20.89 -2.64 -3.31
C PRO A 124 -20.82 -2.54 -1.78
N TYR A 125 -20.17 -1.49 -1.27
CA TYR A 125 -20.31 -1.06 0.12
C TYR A 125 -21.52 -0.14 0.26
N ASN A 126 -21.67 0.77 -0.71
CA ASN A 126 -22.87 1.58 -0.91
C ASN A 126 -22.97 1.94 -2.42
N LYS A 127 -23.85 2.88 -2.79
CA LYS A 127 -24.03 3.32 -4.19
C LYS A 127 -22.76 3.93 -4.82
N ASP A 128 -21.88 4.50 -4.01
CA ASP A 128 -20.74 5.30 -4.44
C ASP A 128 -19.41 4.55 -4.25
N VAL A 129 -19.35 3.61 -3.31
CA VAL A 129 -18.15 2.89 -2.91
C VAL A 129 -18.27 1.41 -3.21
N LYS A 130 -17.29 0.86 -3.91
CA LYS A 130 -17.23 -0.56 -4.28
C LYS A 130 -15.85 -1.14 -4.01
N PHE A 131 -15.83 -2.41 -3.62
CA PHE A 131 -14.61 -3.20 -3.47
C PHE A 131 -14.46 -4.16 -4.64
N VAL A 132 -13.32 -4.10 -5.30
CA VAL A 132 -12.95 -4.98 -6.41
C VAL A 132 -11.89 -5.95 -5.91
N HIS A 133 -12.18 -7.24 -6.02
CA HIS A 133 -11.28 -8.32 -5.65
C HIS A 133 -10.97 -9.13 -6.90
N GLU A 134 -9.70 -9.15 -7.29
CA GLU A 134 -9.23 -9.79 -8.51
C GLU A 134 -8.14 -10.82 -8.18
N VAL A 135 -8.30 -12.03 -8.68
CA VAL A 135 -7.24 -13.03 -8.68
C VAL A 135 -6.91 -13.39 -10.12
N SER A 136 -5.64 -13.22 -10.48
CA SER A 136 -5.09 -13.78 -11.70
C SER A 136 -4.12 -14.89 -11.34
N SER A 137 -4.13 -15.96 -12.13
CA SER A 137 -3.21 -17.07 -11.94
C SER A 137 -2.72 -17.58 -13.28
N SER A 138 -1.46 -18.00 -13.31
CA SER A 138 -0.86 -18.63 -14.48
C SER A 138 0.02 -19.80 -14.07
N LYS A 139 -0.01 -20.87 -14.87
CA LYS A 139 0.87 -22.04 -14.77
C LYS A 139 1.45 -22.32 -16.14
N ASN A 140 2.77 -22.29 -16.26
CA ASN A 140 3.44 -22.59 -17.54
C ASN A 140 3.77 -24.09 -17.68
N THR A 141 4.21 -24.47 -18.87
CA THR A 141 4.60 -25.86 -19.21
C THR A 141 5.79 -26.37 -18.38
N LYS A 142 6.66 -25.48 -17.91
CA LYS A 142 7.79 -25.80 -17.01
C LYS A 142 7.37 -25.92 -15.53
N GLY A 143 6.08 -25.82 -15.25
CA GLY A 143 5.49 -25.96 -13.92
C GLY A 143 5.64 -24.74 -13.02
N ALA A 144 6.14 -23.60 -13.52
CA ALA A 144 6.16 -22.36 -12.75
C ALA A 144 4.74 -21.78 -12.66
N VAL A 145 4.34 -21.40 -11.45
CA VAL A 145 3.03 -20.87 -11.14
C VAL A 145 3.16 -19.48 -10.53
N ALA A 146 2.30 -18.56 -10.94
CA ALA A 146 2.09 -17.28 -10.29
C ALA A 146 0.61 -17.12 -9.93
N VAL A 147 0.32 -16.68 -8.72
CA VAL A 147 -1.03 -16.32 -8.26
C VAL A 147 -0.97 -14.92 -7.67
N SER A 148 -1.67 -13.97 -8.27
CA SER A 148 -1.78 -12.59 -7.80
C SER A 148 -3.18 -12.35 -7.27
N TYR A 149 -3.29 -11.93 -6.02
CA TYR A 149 -4.53 -11.42 -5.46
C TYR A 149 -4.43 -9.91 -5.25
N THR A 150 -5.39 -9.17 -5.78
CA THR A 150 -5.51 -7.72 -5.65
C THR A 150 -6.85 -7.36 -5.02
N ALA A 151 -6.83 -6.59 -3.95
CA ALA A 151 -8.01 -5.98 -3.35
C ALA A 151 -7.95 -4.47 -3.58
N THR A 152 -9.00 -3.88 -4.17
CA THR A 152 -9.04 -2.47 -4.55
C THR A 152 -10.31 -1.82 -4.02
N GLU A 153 -10.16 -0.70 -3.34
CA GLU A 153 -11.25 0.20 -3.00
C GLU A 153 -11.44 1.21 -4.13
N THR A 154 -12.69 1.39 -4.54
CA THR A 154 -13.08 2.38 -5.56
C THR A 154 -14.18 3.28 -5.01
N ILE A 155 -14.10 4.58 -5.30
CA ILE A 155 -15.11 5.58 -4.95
C ILE A 155 -15.51 6.30 -6.23
N TYR A 156 -16.79 6.31 -6.57
CA TYR A 156 -17.31 6.74 -7.88
C TYR A 156 -16.57 6.10 -9.06
N GLY A 157 -16.11 4.85 -8.91
CA GLY A 157 -15.32 4.13 -9.91
C GLY A 157 -13.85 4.53 -10.00
N ILE A 158 -13.38 5.44 -9.16
CA ILE A 158 -11.97 5.86 -9.09
C ILE A 158 -11.24 4.98 -8.06
N PRO A 159 -10.18 4.24 -8.43
CA PRO A 159 -9.39 3.46 -7.48
C PRO A 159 -8.65 4.38 -6.50
N VAL A 160 -8.81 4.13 -5.20
CA VAL A 160 -8.16 4.95 -4.15
C VAL A 160 -7.07 4.20 -3.40
N THR A 161 -7.26 2.90 -3.22
CA THR A 161 -6.35 2.01 -2.51
C THR A 161 -6.33 0.67 -3.22
N SER A 162 -5.15 0.08 -3.40
CA SER A 162 -5.00 -1.26 -3.94
C SER A 162 -3.89 -2.02 -3.20
N GLU A 163 -4.25 -3.18 -2.65
CA GLU A 163 -3.36 -4.10 -1.94
C GLU A 163 -3.17 -5.36 -2.78
N LYS A 164 -1.94 -5.65 -3.18
CA LYS A 164 -1.62 -6.78 -4.05
C LYS A 164 -0.59 -7.70 -3.39
N LEU A 165 -0.90 -9.00 -3.31
CA LEU A 165 0.04 -10.05 -2.94
C LEU A 165 0.18 -11.02 -4.12
N THR A 166 1.41 -11.29 -4.55
CA THR A 166 1.72 -12.25 -5.61
C THR A 166 2.59 -13.36 -5.09
N LEU A 167 2.11 -14.59 -5.15
CA LEU A 167 2.83 -15.81 -4.83
C LEU A 167 3.39 -16.44 -6.11
N HIS A 168 4.67 -16.80 -6.08
CA HIS A 168 5.34 -17.58 -7.12
C HIS A 168 5.83 -18.91 -6.53
N TYR A 169 5.55 -20.01 -7.21
CA TYR A 169 6.02 -21.34 -6.81
C TYR A 169 6.21 -22.24 -8.04
N LYS A 170 6.74 -23.45 -7.84
CA LYS A 170 6.96 -24.42 -8.91
C LYS A 170 6.31 -25.75 -8.57
N ILE A 171 5.72 -26.39 -9.57
CA ILE A 171 5.18 -27.75 -9.50
C ILE A 171 6.05 -28.64 -10.38
N VAL A 172 6.59 -29.72 -9.82
CA VAL A 172 7.37 -30.74 -10.54
C VAL A 172 6.85 -32.11 -10.13
N LYS A 173 6.57 -32.99 -11.10
CA LYS A 173 6.05 -34.35 -10.86
C LYS A 173 4.85 -34.37 -9.89
N GLY A 174 3.90 -33.45 -10.09
CA GLY A 174 2.69 -33.36 -9.25
C GLY A 174 2.91 -32.87 -7.82
N LYS A 175 4.08 -32.28 -7.49
CA LYS A 175 4.39 -31.78 -6.14
C LYS A 175 4.84 -30.32 -6.17
N VAL A 176 4.34 -29.53 -5.21
CA VAL A 176 4.82 -28.18 -4.96
C VAL A 176 6.25 -28.24 -4.41
N GLN A 177 7.16 -27.54 -5.07
CA GLN A 177 8.57 -27.50 -4.71
C GLN A 177 8.84 -26.46 -3.62
N ARG A 178 9.88 -26.70 -2.82
CA ARG A 178 10.45 -25.70 -1.92
C ARG A 178 11.03 -24.53 -2.74
N GLY A 179 11.16 -23.36 -2.13
CA GLY A 179 11.65 -22.14 -2.81
C GLY A 179 10.55 -21.29 -3.44
N ALA A 180 9.32 -21.36 -2.92
CA ALA A 180 8.31 -20.37 -3.24
C ALA A 180 8.76 -18.97 -2.76
N ARG A 181 8.35 -17.94 -3.49
CA ARG A 181 8.62 -16.54 -3.16
C ARG A 181 7.36 -15.72 -3.34
N ALA A 182 7.26 -14.59 -2.66
CA ALA A 182 6.12 -13.70 -2.83
C ALA A 182 6.53 -12.24 -2.77
N VAL A 183 5.72 -11.41 -3.42
CA VAL A 183 5.90 -9.96 -3.49
C VAL A 183 4.58 -9.30 -3.13
N ALA A 184 4.65 -8.36 -2.18
CA ALA A 184 3.53 -7.52 -1.80
C ALA A 184 3.75 -6.10 -2.36
N LYS A 185 2.69 -5.49 -2.86
CA LYS A 185 2.68 -4.11 -3.35
C LYS A 185 1.41 -3.41 -2.90
N VAL A 186 1.55 -2.16 -2.46
CA VAL A 186 0.42 -1.26 -2.23
C VAL A 186 0.50 -0.10 -3.19
N THR A 187 -0.64 0.28 -3.77
CA THR A 187 -0.84 1.56 -4.43
C THR A 187 -1.86 2.33 -3.61
N ASN A 188 -1.51 3.52 -3.15
CA ASN A 188 -2.38 4.31 -2.28
C ASN A 188 -2.38 5.78 -2.70
N VAL A 189 -3.56 6.26 -3.10
CA VAL A 189 -3.84 7.68 -3.35
C VAL A 189 -4.85 8.23 -2.35
N ASN A 190 -5.18 7.48 -1.30
CA ASN A 190 -5.91 7.99 -0.14
C ASN A 190 -4.97 8.81 0.75
N ALA A 191 -5.22 10.11 0.86
CA ALA A 191 -4.43 11.01 1.69
C ALA A 191 -4.74 10.91 3.20
N ALA A 192 -5.90 10.36 3.56
CA ALA A 192 -6.35 10.24 4.94
C ALA A 192 -5.70 9.07 5.69
N VAL A 193 -5.09 8.11 4.97
CA VAL A 193 -4.49 6.91 5.55
C VAL A 193 -3.14 6.63 4.89
N ALA A 194 -2.13 6.29 5.69
CA ALA A 194 -0.90 5.68 5.20
C ALA A 194 -0.98 4.16 5.34
N ILE A 195 -0.77 3.44 4.25
CA ILE A 195 -0.81 1.98 4.24
C ILE A 195 0.61 1.45 4.02
N LYS A 196 1.05 0.54 4.90
CA LYS A 196 2.33 -0.16 4.80
C LYS A 196 2.10 -1.67 4.90
N GLY A 197 2.78 -2.43 4.05
CA GLY A 197 2.86 -3.88 4.19
C GLY A 197 3.99 -4.27 5.14
N GLY A 198 3.75 -5.26 5.99
CA GLY A 198 4.78 -5.92 6.78
C GLY A 198 5.69 -6.81 5.93
N GLY A 199 6.57 -7.55 6.60
CA GLY A 199 7.39 -8.57 5.93
C GLY A 199 6.52 -9.69 5.35
N VAL A 200 6.77 -10.05 4.10
CA VAL A 200 6.06 -11.16 3.44
C VAL A 200 6.62 -12.47 3.96
N LYS A 201 5.75 -13.30 4.54
CA LYS A 201 6.10 -14.64 5.01
C LYS A 201 5.72 -15.65 3.94
N VAL A 202 6.59 -16.62 3.65
CA VAL A 202 6.32 -17.68 2.68
C VAL A 202 6.62 -19.03 3.31
N ALA A 203 5.69 -19.97 3.16
CA ALA A 203 5.83 -21.34 3.63
C ALA A 203 5.46 -22.34 2.53
N VAL A 204 6.16 -23.48 2.51
CA VAL A 204 5.85 -24.61 1.62
C VAL A 204 5.69 -25.88 2.45
N LYS A 205 4.47 -26.41 2.52
CA LYS A 205 4.13 -27.67 3.22
C LYS A 205 3.08 -28.43 2.40
N GLY A 206 3.51 -29.06 1.30
CA GLY A 206 2.61 -29.68 0.30
C GLY A 206 1.84 -28.67 -0.58
N ILE A 207 1.61 -27.47 -0.06
CA ILE A 207 1.08 -26.28 -0.72
C ILE A 207 2.04 -25.11 -0.52
N ALA A 208 2.01 -24.11 -1.40
CA ALA A 208 2.74 -22.87 -1.22
C ALA A 208 1.80 -21.82 -0.63
N ARG A 209 2.20 -21.13 0.42
CA ARG A 209 1.42 -20.07 1.05
C ARG A 209 2.28 -18.83 1.26
N ALA A 210 1.72 -17.67 0.96
CA ALA A 210 2.28 -16.38 1.32
C ALA A 210 1.29 -15.59 2.17
N ASP A 211 1.82 -14.87 3.16
CA ASP A 211 1.06 -14.01 4.07
C ASP A 211 1.75 -12.65 4.19
N VAL A 212 0.96 -11.57 4.25
CA VAL A 212 1.42 -10.21 4.56
C VAL A 212 0.36 -9.49 5.39
N THR A 213 0.81 -8.74 6.39
CA THR A 213 -0.07 -7.88 7.19
C THR A 213 0.02 -6.45 6.69
N TRP A 214 -1.12 -5.85 6.33
CA TRP A 214 -1.25 -4.44 5.97
C TRP A 214 -1.63 -3.61 7.18
N LYS A 215 -0.87 -2.56 7.47
CA LYS A 215 -1.17 -1.58 8.49
C LYS A 215 -1.58 -0.26 7.85
N ALA A 216 -2.83 0.11 8.06
CA ALA A 216 -3.40 1.41 7.73
C ALA A 216 -3.33 2.33 8.93
N THR A 217 -2.45 3.33 8.88
CA THR A 217 -2.28 4.36 9.92
C THR A 217 -3.03 5.63 9.52
N PRO A 218 -3.93 6.15 10.37
CA PRO A 218 -4.59 7.44 10.18
C PRO A 218 -3.61 8.59 9.97
N LYS A 219 -3.90 9.45 9.01
CA LYS A 219 -3.25 10.75 8.78
C LYS A 219 -4.15 11.94 9.14
N VAL A 220 -5.42 11.67 9.41
CA VAL A 220 -6.40 12.63 9.94
C VAL A 220 -7.18 11.97 11.07
N GLN A 221 -7.67 12.76 12.02
CA GLN A 221 -8.40 12.23 13.18
C GLN A 221 -9.71 11.54 12.78
N ALA A 222 -10.39 12.04 11.74
CA ALA A 222 -11.66 11.51 11.25
C ALA A 222 -11.63 10.01 10.85
N VAL A 223 -10.45 9.45 10.56
CA VAL A 223 -10.29 8.03 10.24
C VAL A 223 -10.47 7.13 11.47
N GLY A 224 -10.18 7.63 12.67
CA GLY A 224 -10.24 6.86 13.89
C GLY A 224 -8.94 6.09 14.17
N LYS A 225 -9.06 4.80 14.53
CA LYS A 225 -7.92 3.96 14.94
C LYS A 225 -7.22 3.32 13.74
N PRO A 226 -5.94 2.93 13.88
CA PRO A 226 -5.26 2.10 12.89
C PRO A 226 -6.02 0.80 12.61
N VAL A 227 -5.98 0.36 11.35
CA VAL A 227 -6.59 -0.89 10.90
C VAL A 227 -5.50 -1.85 10.45
N LEU A 228 -5.57 -3.09 10.94
CA LEU A 228 -4.72 -4.19 10.51
C LEU A 228 -5.52 -5.14 9.62
N LYS A 229 -4.88 -5.65 8.58
CA LYS A 229 -5.45 -6.70 7.74
C LYS A 229 -4.41 -7.73 7.37
N ASP A 230 -4.80 -8.98 7.38
CA ASP A 230 -3.98 -10.05 6.89
C ASP A 230 -4.42 -10.46 5.49
N GLN A 231 -3.48 -10.41 4.55
CA GLN A 231 -3.66 -10.91 3.21
C GLN A 231 -2.88 -12.21 3.03
N ALA A 232 -3.55 -13.23 2.52
CA ALA A 232 -2.95 -14.52 2.24
C ALA A 232 -3.25 -14.98 0.80
N VAL A 233 -2.28 -15.66 0.19
CA VAL A 233 -2.45 -16.39 -1.08
C VAL A 233 -1.88 -17.77 -0.89
N THR A 234 -2.68 -18.79 -1.16
CA THR A 234 -2.28 -20.20 -1.11
C THR A 234 -2.43 -20.82 -2.48
N GLY A 235 -1.35 -21.40 -3.00
CA GLY A 235 -1.28 -22.12 -4.27
C GLY A 235 -1.21 -23.64 -4.06
N HIS A 236 -2.07 -24.36 -4.78
CA HIS A 236 -2.11 -25.82 -4.85
C HIS A 236 -1.66 -26.32 -6.23
N LEU A 237 -1.85 -27.60 -6.54
CA LEU A 237 -1.45 -28.16 -7.84
C LEU A 237 -2.23 -27.59 -9.03
N ASN A 238 -3.54 -27.41 -8.83
CA ASN A 238 -4.50 -26.99 -9.86
C ASN A 238 -5.42 -25.87 -9.40
N THR A 239 -5.39 -25.52 -8.11
CA THR A 239 -6.28 -24.55 -7.49
C THR A 239 -5.52 -23.53 -6.66
N TRP A 240 -6.23 -22.51 -6.22
CA TRP A 240 -5.72 -21.48 -5.33
C TRP A 240 -6.81 -21.02 -4.38
N THR A 241 -6.39 -20.48 -3.24
CA THR A 241 -7.23 -19.69 -2.34
C THR A 241 -6.54 -18.37 -2.04
N ALA A 242 -7.32 -17.31 -1.88
CA ALA A 242 -6.80 -15.99 -1.55
C ALA A 242 -7.76 -15.32 -0.56
N SER A 243 -7.22 -14.62 0.42
CA SER A 243 -8.02 -13.92 1.43
C SER A 243 -7.39 -12.59 1.80
N LEU A 244 -8.24 -11.61 2.07
CA LEU A 244 -7.89 -10.39 2.81
C LEU A 244 -8.92 -10.32 3.93
N ILE A 245 -8.47 -10.37 5.18
CA ILE A 245 -9.33 -10.40 6.37
C ILE A 245 -8.84 -9.37 7.39
N HIS A 246 -9.72 -8.99 8.32
CA HIS A 246 -9.32 -8.15 9.45
C HIS A 246 -8.36 -8.95 10.35
N GLY A 247 -7.26 -8.32 10.75
CA GLY A 247 -6.29 -8.89 11.70
C GLY A 247 -6.58 -8.51 13.14
#